data_AF-A0A853LLU3-F1
#
_entry.id   AF-A0A853LLU3-F1
#
_cell.length_a   1.000
_cell.length_b   1.000
_cell.length_c   1.000
_cell.angle_alpha   90.00
_cell.angle_beta   90.00
_cell.angle_gamma   90.00
#
_symmetry.space_group_name_H-M   'P 1'
#
loop_
_entity.id
_entity.type
_entity.pdbx_description
1 polymer ?
#
loop_
_entity_poly.entity_id
_entity_poly.type
_entity_poly.pdbx_seq_one_letter_code
_entity_poly.pdbx_strand_id
1 'polypeptide(L)'
;MSAREVRRGGLQVWAPSVVPPIGVELSNEQALAVAFRHLAAIGFAENMAGHITWQRDGQSHLLVNPWGLWWQELTASDICEVDSEARVVRGRWDVTPAIHIHTELHRVRDDARVVIHNHPYYVCVLAALGRLPELVHQTGALFLDDLCLVDSYDGEIDSPARAAELAARIGGANVTILANHGVIATGRSLPEAVYRAASIERVCKLAYDVLLTGREPVPMNWADLVGVQRSLIERAADVYWAGAARMTIKGDPEVLT
;
A
#
# COMPACT_ATOMS: atom_id res chain seq x y z
N MET A 1 -9.41 12.77 -34.76
CA MET A 1 -10.00 11.91 -33.73
C MET A 1 -10.56 12.82 -32.66
N SER A 2 -11.88 12.88 -32.49
CA SER A 2 -12.52 13.70 -31.45
C SER A 2 -11.98 13.24 -30.08
N ALA A 3 -11.56 14.19 -29.25
CA ALA A 3 -11.23 13.93 -27.85
C ALA A 3 -12.48 13.29 -27.22
N ARG A 4 -12.43 11.97 -26.97
CA ARG A 4 -13.51 11.28 -26.26
C ARG A 4 -13.62 11.90 -24.88
N GLU A 5 -14.80 12.42 -24.56
CA GLU A 5 -15.09 13.00 -23.26
C GLU A 5 -14.80 11.97 -22.16
N VAL A 6 -14.01 12.36 -21.16
CA VAL A 6 -13.65 11.48 -20.04
C VAL A 6 -14.93 11.10 -19.29
N ARG A 7 -15.12 9.79 -19.04
CA ARG A 7 -16.29 9.32 -18.30
C ARG A 7 -16.27 9.88 -16.88
N ARG A 8 -17.38 10.47 -16.44
CA ARG A 8 -17.54 10.90 -15.05
C ARG A 8 -17.52 9.69 -14.12
N GLY A 9 -16.97 9.88 -12.93
CA GLY A 9 -16.87 8.86 -11.89
C GLY A 9 -16.88 9.48 -10.49
N GLY A 10 -16.62 8.66 -9.48
CA GLY A 10 -16.52 9.13 -8.10
C GLY A 10 -17.87 9.41 -7.45
N LEU A 11 -17.83 10.15 -6.36
CA LEU A 11 -18.98 10.52 -5.53
C LEU A 11 -20.00 11.39 -6.28
N GLN A 12 -19.56 12.14 -7.29
CA GLN A 12 -20.44 12.97 -8.12
C GLN A 12 -21.42 12.14 -8.97
N VAL A 13 -21.06 10.90 -9.32
CA VAL A 13 -21.94 10.00 -10.08
C VAL A 13 -22.85 9.24 -9.14
N TRP A 14 -22.29 8.69 -8.06
CA TRP A 14 -23.04 8.00 -7.03
C TRP A 14 -22.24 7.97 -5.73
N ALA A 15 -22.89 8.38 -4.64
CA ALA A 15 -22.38 8.28 -3.28
C ALA A 15 -23.28 7.34 -2.46
N PRO A 16 -22.71 6.39 -1.70
CA PRO A 16 -23.52 5.58 -0.79
C PRO A 16 -24.11 6.47 0.31
N SER A 17 -25.40 6.27 0.62
CA SER A 17 -26.04 6.97 1.74
C SER A 17 -25.66 6.36 3.09
N VAL A 18 -25.43 5.05 3.14
CA VAL A 18 -25.04 4.30 4.33
C VAL A 18 -24.09 3.17 3.93
N VAL A 19 -23.04 2.94 4.72
CA VAL A 19 -22.14 1.79 4.59
C VAL A 19 -22.00 1.08 5.94
N PRO A 20 -21.76 -0.24 5.98
CA PRO A 20 -21.53 -0.95 7.24
C PRO A 20 -20.25 -0.44 7.94
N PRO A 21 -20.31 0.02 9.20
CA PRO A 21 -19.15 0.52 9.93
C PRO A 21 -18.22 -0.64 10.39
N ILE A 22 -17.06 -0.31 10.96
CA ILE A 22 -16.19 -1.31 11.63
C ILE A 22 -16.90 -1.89 12.86
N GLY A 23 -17.69 -1.07 13.56
CA GLY A 23 -18.44 -1.47 14.77
C GLY A 23 -17.72 -1.17 16.08
N VAL A 24 -16.46 -0.75 16.01
CA VAL A 24 -15.67 -0.22 17.14
C VAL A 24 -14.85 0.98 16.65
N GLU A 25 -14.61 1.94 17.54
CA GLU A 25 -13.62 3.01 17.32
C GLU A 25 -12.23 2.45 17.61
N LEU A 26 -11.28 2.70 16.70
CA LEU A 26 -9.91 2.21 16.81
C LEU A 26 -8.97 3.37 17.11
N SER A 27 -8.02 3.16 18.03
CA SER A 27 -6.85 4.04 18.09
C SER A 27 -5.99 3.90 16.83
N ASN A 28 -5.05 4.83 16.60
CA ASN A 28 -4.14 4.74 15.46
C ASN A 28 -3.27 3.47 15.51
N GLU A 29 -2.80 3.10 16.71
CA GLU A 29 -2.02 1.88 16.94
C GLU A 29 -2.86 0.63 16.67
N GLN A 30 -4.12 0.60 17.11
CA GLN A 30 -5.05 -0.50 16.84
C GLN A 30 -5.35 -0.62 15.35
N ALA A 31 -5.62 0.50 14.69
CA ALA A 31 -5.84 0.51 13.24
C ALA A 31 -4.59 0.02 12.49
N LEU A 32 -3.39 0.45 12.89
CA LEU A 32 -2.15 0.00 12.27
C LEU A 32 -1.89 -1.50 12.52
N ALA A 33 -2.13 -2.00 13.72
CA ALA A 33 -2.02 -3.43 14.03
C ALA A 33 -3.01 -4.28 13.21
N VAL A 34 -4.24 -3.80 13.04
CA VAL A 34 -5.23 -4.42 12.14
C VAL A 34 -4.74 -4.46 10.70
N ALA A 35 -4.07 -3.40 10.21
CA ALA A 35 -3.51 -3.39 8.85
C ALA A 35 -2.43 -4.47 8.67
N PHE A 36 -1.52 -4.61 9.63
CA PHE A 36 -0.50 -5.67 9.63
C PHE A 36 -1.14 -7.07 9.59
N ARG A 37 -2.06 -7.36 10.53
CA ARG A 37 -2.74 -8.65 10.62
C ARG A 37 -3.55 -8.96 9.36
N HIS A 38 -4.23 -7.97 8.80
CA HIS A 38 -5.00 -8.12 7.57
C HIS A 38 -4.12 -8.46 6.37
N LEU A 39 -3.05 -7.69 6.12
CA LEU A 39 -2.15 -7.95 5.01
C LEU A 39 -1.40 -9.28 5.16
N ALA A 40 -1.09 -9.67 6.39
CA ALA A 40 -0.51 -10.97 6.70
C ALA A 40 -1.48 -12.12 6.41
N ALA A 41 -2.75 -11.99 6.80
CA ALA A 41 -3.79 -13.00 6.58
C ALA A 41 -4.09 -13.24 5.10
N ILE A 42 -3.91 -12.23 4.23
CA ILE A 42 -4.03 -12.37 2.77
C ILE A 42 -2.73 -12.78 2.07
N GLY A 43 -1.67 -13.07 2.84
CA GLY A 43 -0.44 -13.70 2.36
C GLY A 43 0.68 -12.75 1.95
N PHE A 44 0.67 -11.50 2.41
CA PHE A 44 1.64 -10.48 1.96
C PHE A 44 2.77 -10.23 2.95
N ALA A 45 2.74 -10.88 4.11
CA ALA A 45 3.85 -10.90 5.04
C ALA A 45 4.89 -11.94 4.58
N GLU A 46 6.15 -11.52 4.46
CA GLU A 46 7.28 -12.41 4.21
C GLU A 46 8.08 -12.59 5.51
N ASN A 47 7.52 -13.39 6.43
CA ASN A 47 8.08 -13.65 7.76
C ASN A 47 8.35 -12.33 8.53
N MET A 48 9.62 -11.93 8.64
CA MET A 48 10.09 -10.73 9.35
C MET A 48 10.26 -9.49 8.45
N ALA A 49 10.10 -9.64 7.13
CA ALA A 49 10.27 -8.56 6.18
C ALA A 49 8.97 -7.76 6.01
N GLY A 50 9.14 -6.49 5.64
CA GLY A 50 8.04 -5.58 5.37
C GLY A 50 7.71 -4.68 6.56
N HIS A 51 7.32 -3.46 6.25
CA HIS A 51 7.06 -2.42 7.23
C HIS A 51 5.89 -1.56 6.79
N ILE A 52 5.14 -1.04 7.77
CA ILE A 52 4.14 0.01 7.55
C ILE A 52 4.48 1.15 8.47
N THR A 53 4.59 2.34 7.90
CA THR A 53 4.73 3.57 8.68
C THR A 53 3.56 4.51 8.45
N TRP A 54 3.17 5.23 9.49
CA TRP A 54 2.08 6.20 9.43
C TRP A 54 2.45 7.51 10.12
N GLN A 55 2.53 8.59 9.34
CA GLN A 55 2.58 9.95 9.84
C GLN A 55 1.15 10.46 10.09
N ARG A 56 0.77 10.56 11.35
CA ARG A 56 -0.55 11.07 11.76
C ARG A 56 -0.67 12.56 11.48
N ASP A 57 -1.88 13.05 11.23
CA ASP A 57 -2.13 14.47 10.99
C ASP A 57 -1.62 15.34 12.13
N GLY A 58 -0.83 16.36 11.79
CA GLY A 58 -0.24 17.28 12.76
C GLY A 58 0.88 16.69 13.63
N GLN A 59 1.35 15.47 13.33
CA GLN A 59 2.45 14.82 14.05
C GLN A 59 3.70 14.72 13.16
N SER A 60 4.88 14.89 13.76
CA SER A 60 6.17 14.67 13.07
C SER A 60 6.65 13.22 13.16
N HIS A 61 6.34 12.52 14.25
CA HIS A 61 6.74 11.13 14.47
C HIS A 61 5.86 10.15 13.69
N LEU A 62 6.47 9.03 13.30
CA LEU A 62 5.83 7.96 12.55
C LEU A 62 5.50 6.79 13.46
N LEU A 63 4.28 6.26 13.39
CA LEU A 63 3.98 4.92 13.93
C LEU A 63 4.62 3.86 13.04
N VAL A 64 5.12 2.76 13.61
CA VAL A 64 5.79 1.67 12.88
C VAL A 64 5.78 0.34 13.63
N ASN A 65 5.90 -0.79 12.93
CA ASN A 65 6.14 -2.10 13.56
C ASN A 65 7.58 -2.23 14.09
N PRO A 66 7.77 -2.99 15.18
CA PRO A 66 9.11 -3.32 15.65
C PRO A 66 9.78 -4.37 14.75
N TRP A 67 11.10 -4.48 14.87
CA TRP A 67 11.87 -5.57 14.30
C TRP A 67 11.69 -6.87 15.10
N GLY A 68 11.46 -7.98 14.41
CA GLY A 68 11.46 -9.33 14.98
C GLY A 68 10.08 -9.94 15.25
N LEU A 69 9.03 -9.14 15.41
CA LEU A 69 7.65 -9.65 15.46
C LEU A 69 7.10 -9.89 14.06
N TRP A 70 6.48 -11.05 13.85
CA TRP A 70 5.80 -11.31 12.59
C TRP A 70 4.51 -10.49 12.54
N TRP A 71 4.09 -10.11 11.34
CA TRP A 71 2.87 -9.32 11.16
C TRP A 71 1.63 -10.02 11.74
N GLN A 72 1.62 -11.36 11.73
CA GLN A 72 0.57 -12.21 12.31
C GLN A 72 0.58 -12.27 13.85
N GLU A 73 1.59 -11.72 14.53
CA GLU A 73 1.69 -11.74 16.00
C GLU A 73 1.53 -10.33 16.59
N LEU A 74 1.76 -9.31 15.77
CA LEU A 74 1.76 -7.91 16.17
C LEU A 74 0.41 -7.47 16.76
N THR A 75 0.46 -6.80 17.92
CA THR A 75 -0.69 -6.18 18.59
C THR A 75 -0.55 -4.65 18.61
N ALA A 76 -1.58 -3.93 19.05
CA ALA A 76 -1.52 -2.47 19.16
C ALA A 76 -0.44 -2.00 20.15
N SER A 77 -0.23 -2.76 21.24
CA SER A 77 0.80 -2.48 22.25
C SER A 77 2.24 -2.62 21.73
N ASP A 78 2.45 -3.27 20.59
CA ASP A 78 3.76 -3.46 19.98
C ASP A 78 4.19 -2.30 19.09
N ILE A 79 3.25 -1.44 18.68
CA ILE A 79 3.54 -0.32 17.78
C ILE A 79 4.52 0.67 18.43
N CYS A 80 5.62 0.91 17.71
CA CYS A 80 6.63 1.89 18.06
C CYS A 80 6.34 3.24 17.39
N GLU A 81 7.01 4.29 17.88
CA GLU A 81 7.13 5.58 17.19
C GLU A 81 8.59 5.89 16.91
N VAL A 82 8.85 6.44 15.72
CA VAL A 82 10.18 6.90 15.31
C VAL A 82 10.16 8.37 14.91
N ASP A 83 11.31 9.04 15.09
CA ASP A 83 11.55 10.39 14.58
C ASP A 83 11.86 10.41 13.06
N SER A 84 12.13 11.60 12.51
CA SER A 84 12.46 11.79 11.09
C SER A 84 13.79 11.15 10.66
N GLU A 85 14.62 10.75 11.61
CA GLU A 85 15.87 10.03 11.37
C GLU A 85 15.75 8.53 11.67
N ALA A 86 14.52 8.02 11.78
CA ALA A 86 14.19 6.62 12.07
C ALA A 86 14.67 6.13 13.45
N ARG A 87 14.91 7.02 14.41
CA ARG A 87 15.25 6.62 15.79
C ARG A 87 13.98 6.37 16.59
N VAL A 88 13.96 5.29 17.36
CA VAL A 88 12.83 4.95 18.23
C VAL A 88 12.71 5.98 19.36
N VAL A 89 11.56 6.66 19.43
CA VAL A 89 11.23 7.65 20.48
C VAL A 89 10.16 7.14 21.44
N ARG A 90 9.38 6.13 21.03
CA ARG A 90 8.43 5.39 21.88
C ARG A 90 8.35 3.95 21.41
N GLY A 91 8.24 3.00 22.34
CA GLY A 91 8.11 1.58 22.02
C GLY A 91 9.04 0.73 22.87
N ARG A 92 8.88 -0.59 22.77
CA ARG A 92 9.66 -1.56 23.55
C ARG A 92 10.90 -2.08 22.80
N TRP A 93 10.89 -1.99 21.48
CA TRP A 93 11.80 -2.70 20.59
C TRP A 93 12.39 -1.78 19.53
N ASP A 94 13.50 -2.21 18.95
CA ASP A 94 14.16 -1.53 17.83
C ASP A 94 13.37 -1.70 16.52
N VAL A 95 13.72 -0.88 15.54
CA VAL A 95 13.22 -0.95 14.15
C VAL A 95 14.37 -1.22 13.19
N THR A 96 14.06 -1.70 11.99
CA THR A 96 15.07 -1.93 10.95
C THR A 96 15.58 -0.62 10.32
N PRO A 97 16.85 -0.56 9.87
CA PRO A 97 17.36 0.57 9.07
C PRO A 97 16.57 0.84 7.79
N ALA A 98 15.82 -0.14 7.26
CA ALA A 98 14.98 0.01 6.07
C ALA A 98 13.87 1.07 6.22
N ILE A 99 13.57 1.50 7.46
CA ILE A 99 12.65 2.61 7.74
C ILE A 99 13.13 3.94 7.12
N HIS A 100 14.41 4.07 6.77
CA HIS A 100 14.90 5.24 6.02
C HIS A 100 14.17 5.46 4.69
N ILE A 101 13.74 4.40 3.98
CA ILE A 101 12.89 4.51 2.79
C ILE A 101 11.63 5.31 3.13
N HIS A 102 11.00 4.96 4.24
CA HIS A 102 9.72 5.51 4.66
C HIS A 102 9.88 6.96 5.14
N THR A 103 10.87 7.26 6.00
CA THR A 103 11.11 8.63 6.49
C THR A 103 11.37 9.59 5.34
N GLU A 104 12.09 9.14 4.30
CA GLU A 104 12.34 9.96 3.12
C GLU A 104 11.06 10.23 2.34
N LEU A 105 10.24 9.20 2.10
CA LEU A 105 8.97 9.36 1.40
C LEU A 105 8.02 10.30 2.16
N HIS A 106 7.86 10.14 3.48
CA HIS A 106 7.07 11.07 4.31
C HIS A 106 7.59 12.51 4.21
N ARG A 107 8.91 12.69 4.11
CA ARG A 107 9.57 14.00 4.05
C ARG A 107 9.34 14.72 2.73
N VAL A 108 9.46 13.99 1.61
CA VAL A 108 9.44 14.60 0.27
C VAL A 108 8.06 14.56 -0.39
N ARG A 109 7.08 13.86 0.21
CA ARG A 109 5.74 13.68 -0.33
C ARG A 109 4.65 13.87 0.72
N ASP A 110 3.91 14.97 0.59
CA ASP A 110 2.77 15.27 1.45
C ASP A 110 1.60 14.27 1.30
N ASP A 111 1.51 13.58 0.17
CA ASP A 111 0.50 12.55 -0.07
C ASP A 111 0.87 11.19 0.55
N ALA A 112 2.13 10.97 0.92
CA ALA A 112 2.62 9.69 1.42
C ALA A 112 2.47 9.52 2.94
N ARG A 113 1.32 9.91 3.53
CA ARG A 113 1.09 9.86 4.99
C ARG A 113 1.11 8.45 5.58
N VAL A 114 0.85 7.43 4.76
CA VAL A 114 1.08 6.03 5.07
C VAL A 114 1.95 5.44 3.98
N VAL A 115 2.99 4.70 4.37
CA VAL A 115 3.89 3.98 3.46
C VAL A 115 3.94 2.52 3.88
N ILE A 116 3.55 1.63 2.96
CA ILE A 116 3.55 0.17 3.13
C ILE A 116 4.61 -0.39 2.20
N HIS A 117 5.54 -1.16 2.74
CA HIS A 117 6.48 -1.98 1.97
C HIS A 117 6.29 -3.45 2.31
N ASN A 118 6.10 -4.29 1.29
CA ASN A 118 5.90 -5.73 1.43
C ASN A 118 6.23 -6.49 0.14
N HIS A 119 6.03 -7.81 0.17
CA HIS A 119 6.46 -8.75 -0.88
C HIS A 119 5.34 -9.69 -1.36
N PRO A 120 4.21 -9.18 -1.91
CA PRO A 120 3.18 -10.05 -2.48
C PRO A 120 3.71 -10.84 -3.69
N TYR A 121 3.37 -12.12 -3.75
CA TYR A 121 4.04 -13.07 -4.64
C TYR A 121 3.99 -12.69 -6.13
N TYR A 122 2.81 -12.35 -6.67
CA TYR A 122 2.69 -12.00 -8.09
C TYR A 122 3.27 -10.62 -8.42
N VAL A 123 3.30 -9.70 -7.45
CA VAL A 123 4.10 -8.47 -7.61
C VAL A 123 5.58 -8.82 -7.73
N CYS A 124 6.11 -9.69 -6.87
CA CYS A 124 7.51 -10.15 -6.94
C CYS A 124 7.81 -10.89 -8.25
N VAL A 125 6.88 -11.67 -8.80
CA VAL A 125 7.03 -12.29 -10.12
C VAL A 125 7.23 -11.24 -11.21
N LEU A 126 6.39 -10.20 -11.28
CA LEU A 126 6.54 -9.14 -12.28
C LEU A 126 7.78 -8.26 -12.02
N ALA A 127 8.12 -8.03 -10.74
CA ALA A 127 9.35 -7.36 -10.35
C ALA A 127 10.60 -8.10 -10.86
N ALA A 128 10.65 -9.42 -10.72
CA ALA A 128 11.74 -10.25 -11.23
C ALA A 128 11.82 -10.25 -12.78
N LEU A 129 10.69 -9.99 -13.45
CA LEU A 129 10.65 -9.79 -14.90
C LEU A 129 10.98 -8.36 -15.33
N GLY A 130 11.16 -7.42 -14.39
CA GLY A 130 11.39 -6.00 -14.67
C GLY A 130 10.21 -5.37 -15.41
N ARG A 131 8.97 -5.67 -15.00
CA ARG A 131 7.76 -5.23 -15.71
C ARG A 131 6.69 -4.69 -14.76
N LEU A 132 5.99 -3.65 -15.23
CA LEU A 132 4.70 -3.26 -14.66
C LEU A 132 3.59 -4.18 -15.18
N PRO A 133 2.51 -4.38 -14.41
CA PRO A 133 1.35 -5.12 -14.89
C PRO A 133 0.62 -4.35 -15.99
N GLU A 134 0.15 -5.07 -17.00
CA GLU A 134 -0.84 -4.52 -17.93
C GLU A 134 -2.21 -4.43 -17.24
N LEU A 135 -2.91 -3.29 -17.41
CA LEU A 135 -4.20 -3.04 -16.78
C LEU A 135 -5.33 -3.72 -17.57
N VAL A 136 -5.52 -5.01 -17.35
CA VAL A 136 -6.46 -5.88 -18.09
C VAL A 136 -7.78 -6.14 -17.34
N HIS A 137 -8.03 -5.44 -16.24
CA HIS A 137 -9.24 -5.57 -15.41
C HIS A 137 -9.60 -4.24 -14.76
N GLN A 138 -10.89 -4.04 -14.48
CA GLN A 138 -11.44 -2.81 -13.92
C GLN A 138 -10.70 -2.30 -12.67
N THR A 139 -10.32 -3.20 -11.74
CA THR A 139 -9.53 -2.85 -10.54
C THR A 139 -8.19 -2.19 -10.88
N GLY A 140 -7.59 -2.53 -12.03
CA GLY A 140 -6.35 -1.91 -12.51
C GLY A 140 -6.46 -0.40 -12.69
N ALA A 141 -7.68 0.13 -12.90
CA ALA A 141 -7.92 1.57 -12.96
C ALA A 141 -7.46 2.31 -11.70
N LEU A 142 -7.39 1.64 -10.53
CA LEU A 142 -6.84 2.23 -9.31
C LEU A 142 -5.41 2.77 -9.52
N PHE A 143 -4.66 2.14 -10.42
CA PHE A 143 -3.25 2.41 -10.68
C PHE A 143 -2.99 3.09 -12.03
N LEU A 144 -4.03 3.60 -12.69
CA LEU A 144 -3.90 4.31 -13.95
C LEU A 144 -2.99 5.54 -13.77
N ASP A 145 -1.88 5.57 -14.50
CA ASP A 145 -0.86 6.62 -14.44
C ASP A 145 -0.26 6.84 -13.02
N ASP A 146 -0.30 5.81 -12.17
CA ASP A 146 0.10 5.86 -10.75
C ASP A 146 1.07 4.73 -10.34
N LEU A 147 1.64 4.04 -11.35
CA LEU A 147 2.65 2.98 -11.19
C LEU A 147 4.04 3.48 -11.55
N CYS A 148 5.03 3.07 -10.77
CA CYS A 148 6.45 3.22 -11.09
C CYS A 148 7.16 1.84 -11.04
N LEU A 149 8.10 1.62 -11.96
CA LEU A 149 9.05 0.52 -11.89
C LEU A 149 10.44 1.10 -11.58
N VAL A 150 11.00 0.67 -10.47
CA VAL A 150 12.43 0.83 -10.18
C VAL A 150 13.11 -0.41 -10.72
N ASP A 151 13.75 -0.28 -11.87
CA ASP A 151 14.22 -1.36 -12.75
C ASP A 151 15.60 -1.93 -12.40
N SER A 152 16.21 -1.48 -11.29
CA SER A 152 17.47 -2.02 -10.77
C SER A 152 17.35 -2.38 -9.30
N TYR A 153 18.12 -3.39 -8.89
CA TYR A 153 18.30 -3.75 -7.49
C TYR A 153 19.76 -3.49 -7.11
N ASP A 154 19.96 -2.54 -6.20
CA ASP A 154 21.29 -2.10 -5.79
C ASP A 154 21.64 -2.57 -4.36
N GLY A 155 20.82 -3.43 -3.76
CA GLY A 155 20.97 -3.91 -2.38
C GLY A 155 20.01 -3.25 -1.38
N GLU A 156 20.26 -3.46 -0.09
CA GLU A 156 19.44 -2.90 1.00
C GLU A 156 19.48 -1.37 1.05
N ILE A 157 18.35 -0.74 1.40
CA ILE A 157 18.29 0.71 1.64
C ILE A 157 18.39 0.94 3.14
N ASP A 158 19.61 1.11 3.62
CA ASP A 158 19.98 1.16 5.04
C ASP A 158 20.46 2.54 5.51
N SER A 159 20.33 3.56 4.66
CA SER A 159 20.83 4.90 4.94
C SER A 159 19.97 5.99 4.29
N PRO A 160 19.98 7.22 4.85
CA PRO A 160 19.26 8.36 4.29
C PRO A 160 19.64 8.70 2.84
N ALA A 161 20.92 8.55 2.48
CA ALA A 161 21.38 8.85 1.12
C ALA A 161 20.76 7.91 0.08
N ARG A 162 20.77 6.60 0.35
CA ARG A 162 20.15 5.58 -0.51
C ARG A 162 18.63 5.73 -0.56
N ALA A 163 18.01 6.12 0.55
CA ALA A 163 16.58 6.41 0.60
C ALA A 163 16.21 7.61 -0.28
N ALA A 164 17.00 8.69 -0.25
CA ALA A 164 16.82 9.87 -1.11
C ALA A 164 16.92 9.53 -2.60
N GLU A 165 17.90 8.70 -2.97
CA GLU A 165 18.05 8.20 -4.35
C GLU A 165 16.82 7.38 -4.80
N LEU A 166 16.34 6.45 -3.94
CA LEU A 166 15.16 5.66 -4.23
C LEU A 166 13.90 6.53 -4.34
N ALA A 167 13.70 7.48 -3.42
CA ALA A 167 12.55 8.39 -3.44
C ALA A 167 12.53 9.25 -4.72
N ALA A 168 13.70 9.69 -5.20
CA ALA A 168 13.82 10.40 -6.47
C ALA A 168 13.40 9.54 -7.68
N ARG A 169 13.74 8.24 -7.67
CA ARG A 169 13.32 7.28 -8.72
C ARG A 169 11.83 6.96 -8.65
N ILE A 170 11.27 6.88 -7.44
CA ILE A 170 9.82 6.69 -7.22
C ILE A 170 9.02 7.87 -7.80
N GLY A 171 9.52 9.10 -7.61
CA GLY A 171 8.83 10.30 -8.02
C GLY A 171 7.45 10.42 -7.37
N GLY A 172 6.41 10.68 -8.19
CA GLY A 172 5.05 10.90 -7.72
C GLY A 172 4.13 9.67 -7.69
N ALA A 173 4.60 8.49 -8.09
CA ALA A 173 3.75 7.29 -8.17
C ALA A 173 3.39 6.76 -6.78
N ASN A 174 2.13 6.42 -6.53
CA ASN A 174 1.72 5.87 -5.23
C ASN A 174 1.94 4.36 -5.10
N VAL A 175 2.23 3.67 -6.20
CA VAL A 175 2.63 2.26 -6.14
C VAL A 175 3.87 2.05 -6.98
N THR A 176 4.94 1.60 -6.33
CA THR A 176 6.23 1.33 -6.98
C THR A 176 6.58 -0.13 -6.84
N ILE A 177 6.78 -0.78 -7.99
CA ILE A 177 7.35 -2.13 -8.06
C ILE A 177 8.88 -2.00 -8.12
N LEU A 178 9.57 -2.71 -7.23
CA LEU A 178 11.03 -2.70 -7.11
C LEU A 178 11.57 -4.00 -7.72
N ALA A 179 12.34 -3.90 -8.80
CA ALA A 179 12.91 -5.05 -9.48
C ALA A 179 13.65 -5.97 -8.50
N ASN A 180 13.42 -7.29 -8.62
CA ASN A 180 14.00 -8.33 -7.78
C ASN A 180 13.75 -8.17 -6.26
N HIS A 181 12.75 -7.39 -5.85
CA HIS A 181 12.47 -7.12 -4.45
C HIS A 181 10.98 -7.25 -4.13
N GLY A 182 10.22 -6.15 -4.14
CA GLY A 182 8.83 -6.13 -3.70
C GLY A 182 8.11 -4.87 -4.15
N VAL A 183 7.19 -4.36 -3.33
CA VAL A 183 6.38 -3.19 -3.65
C VAL A 183 6.39 -2.17 -2.53
N ILE A 184 6.29 -0.89 -2.90
CA ILE A 184 5.98 0.21 -1.99
C ILE A 184 4.64 0.78 -2.41
N ALA A 185 3.69 0.88 -1.48
CA ALA A 185 2.41 1.54 -1.66
C ALA A 185 2.29 2.72 -0.68
N THR A 186 1.93 3.89 -1.19
CA THR A 186 1.70 5.10 -0.39
C THR A 186 0.22 5.50 -0.41
N GLY A 187 -0.22 6.27 0.59
CA GLY A 187 -1.56 6.84 0.62
C GLY A 187 -1.70 7.95 1.65
N ARG A 188 -2.71 8.80 1.46
CA ARG A 188 -3.01 9.91 2.38
C ARG A 188 -3.66 9.42 3.67
N SER A 189 -4.22 8.23 3.64
CA SER A 189 -4.84 7.57 4.78
C SER A 189 -4.48 6.08 4.81
N LEU A 190 -4.61 5.47 5.99
CA LEU A 190 -4.40 4.03 6.15
C LEU A 190 -5.35 3.20 5.26
N PRO A 191 -6.66 3.50 5.16
CA PRO A 191 -7.54 2.83 4.20
C PRO A 191 -7.04 2.86 2.75
N GLU A 192 -6.57 4.01 2.27
CA GLU A 192 -6.10 4.19 0.90
C GLU A 192 -4.85 3.35 0.62
N ALA A 193 -3.85 3.45 1.50
CA ALA A 193 -2.60 2.70 1.35
C ALA A 193 -2.84 1.19 1.42
N VAL A 194 -3.63 0.72 2.39
CA VAL A 194 -3.97 -0.70 2.56
C VAL A 194 -4.77 -1.22 1.36
N TYR A 195 -5.69 -0.42 0.80
CA TYR A 195 -6.45 -0.81 -0.39
C TYR A 195 -5.56 -0.92 -1.64
N ARG A 196 -4.60 0.01 -1.83
CA ARG A 196 -3.60 -0.09 -2.89
C ARG A 196 -2.72 -1.33 -2.73
N ALA A 197 -2.14 -1.52 -1.55
CA ALA A 197 -1.27 -2.66 -1.23
C ALA A 197 -2.00 -4.00 -1.44
N ALA A 198 -3.27 -4.07 -1.05
CA ALA A 198 -4.14 -5.22 -1.29
C ALA A 198 -4.42 -5.48 -2.78
N SER A 199 -4.76 -4.42 -3.52
CA SER A 199 -5.30 -4.55 -4.87
C SER A 199 -4.21 -4.82 -5.92
N ILE A 200 -2.98 -4.35 -5.70
CA ILE A 200 -1.91 -4.49 -6.69
C ILE A 200 -1.56 -5.95 -6.95
N GLU A 201 -1.57 -6.80 -5.92
CA GLU A 201 -1.29 -8.24 -6.08
C GLU A 201 -2.27 -8.91 -7.05
N ARG A 202 -3.57 -8.61 -6.94
CA ARG A 202 -4.58 -9.15 -7.86
C ARG A 202 -4.35 -8.68 -9.29
N VAL A 203 -3.95 -7.42 -9.46
CA VAL A 203 -3.66 -6.83 -10.78
C VAL A 203 -2.43 -7.50 -11.39
N CYS A 204 -1.36 -7.66 -10.63
CA CYS A 204 -0.15 -8.37 -11.07
C CYS A 204 -0.42 -9.84 -11.39
N LYS A 205 -1.19 -10.54 -10.54
CA LYS A 205 -1.58 -11.93 -10.79
C LYS A 205 -2.31 -12.09 -12.12
N LEU A 206 -3.32 -11.25 -12.36
CA LEU A 206 -4.12 -11.35 -13.58
C LEU A 206 -3.29 -10.98 -14.82
N ALA A 207 -2.47 -9.92 -14.74
CA ALA A 207 -1.58 -9.54 -15.83
C ALA A 207 -0.60 -10.68 -16.17
N TYR A 208 -0.04 -11.35 -15.16
CA TYR A 208 0.81 -12.52 -15.35
C TYR A 208 0.06 -13.70 -15.97
N ASP A 209 -1.14 -14.04 -15.48
CA ASP A 209 -1.95 -15.12 -16.03
C ASP A 209 -2.31 -14.86 -17.51
N VAL A 210 -2.62 -13.61 -17.87
CA VAL A 210 -2.85 -13.19 -19.27
C VAL A 210 -1.58 -13.33 -20.11
N LEU A 211 -0.43 -12.86 -19.59
CA LEU A 211 0.87 -12.98 -20.25
C LEU A 211 1.20 -14.44 -20.61
N LEU A 212 0.91 -15.39 -19.72
CA LEU A 212 1.13 -16.82 -19.96
C LEU A 212 0.31 -17.40 -21.11
N THR A 213 -0.81 -16.78 -21.48
CA THR A 213 -1.63 -17.26 -22.60
C THR A 213 -0.99 -16.98 -23.96
N GLY A 214 -0.02 -16.06 -24.02
CA GLY A 214 0.58 -15.57 -25.27
C GLY A 214 -0.40 -14.82 -26.18
N ARG A 215 -1.56 -14.40 -25.65
CA ARG A 215 -2.57 -13.64 -26.40
C ARG A 215 -2.60 -12.19 -25.95
N GLU A 216 -2.85 -11.31 -26.90
CA GLU A 216 -3.15 -9.91 -26.61
C GLU A 216 -4.50 -9.79 -25.88
N PRO A 217 -4.56 -9.08 -24.74
CA PRO A 217 -5.81 -8.83 -24.04
C PRO A 217 -6.72 -7.89 -24.82
N VAL A 218 -8.02 -7.93 -24.49
CA VAL A 218 -8.98 -6.96 -25.05
C VAL A 218 -8.67 -5.57 -24.49
N PRO A 219 -8.46 -4.55 -25.34
CA PRO A 219 -8.07 -3.23 -24.87
C PRO A 219 -9.19 -2.57 -24.06
N MET A 220 -8.82 -1.97 -22.93
CA MET A 220 -9.71 -1.14 -22.13
C MET A 220 -9.66 0.32 -22.61
N ASN A 221 -10.81 0.99 -22.67
CA ASN A 221 -10.88 2.40 -23.06
C ASN A 221 -10.37 3.30 -21.93
N TRP A 222 -9.27 4.03 -22.17
CA TRP A 222 -8.65 4.92 -21.18
C TRP A 222 -9.65 5.94 -20.59
N ALA A 223 -10.52 6.53 -21.42
CA ALA A 223 -11.52 7.50 -20.97
C ALA A 223 -12.52 6.92 -19.96
N ASP A 224 -12.81 5.61 -20.03
CA ASP A 224 -13.63 4.91 -19.04
C ASP A 224 -12.84 4.60 -17.77
N LEU A 225 -11.55 4.24 -17.90
CA LEU A 225 -10.68 3.95 -16.76
C LEU A 225 -10.54 5.14 -15.82
N VAL A 226 -10.45 6.37 -16.33
CA VAL A 226 -10.37 7.58 -15.47
C VAL A 226 -11.61 7.73 -14.57
N GLY A 227 -12.80 7.46 -15.11
CA GLY A 227 -14.04 7.48 -14.30
C GLY A 227 -14.08 6.36 -13.26
N VAL A 228 -13.55 5.18 -13.62
CA VAL A 228 -13.41 4.06 -12.67
C VAL A 228 -12.37 4.36 -11.59
N GLN A 229 -11.25 4.99 -11.94
CA GLN A 229 -10.20 5.35 -10.97
C GLN A 229 -10.77 6.25 -9.87
N ARG A 230 -11.44 7.35 -10.25
CA ARG A 230 -12.12 8.24 -9.27
C ARG A 230 -13.12 7.48 -8.41
N SER A 231 -13.87 6.59 -9.04
CA SER A 231 -14.85 5.73 -8.37
C SER A 231 -14.24 4.80 -7.32
N LEU A 232 -13.03 4.29 -7.56
CA LEU A 232 -12.30 3.42 -6.64
C LEU A 232 -11.63 4.23 -5.53
N ILE A 233 -10.95 5.33 -5.87
CA ILE A 233 -10.26 6.20 -4.91
C ILE A 233 -11.25 6.81 -3.92
N GLU A 234 -12.37 7.39 -4.39
CA GLU A 234 -13.28 8.17 -3.54
C GLU A 234 -14.29 7.31 -2.76
N ARG A 235 -14.40 6.01 -3.04
CA ARG A 235 -15.50 5.17 -2.48
C ARG A 235 -15.06 3.80 -1.96
N ALA A 236 -14.04 3.20 -2.57
CA ALA A 236 -13.73 1.79 -2.29
C ALA A 236 -12.78 1.62 -1.11
N ALA A 237 -11.85 2.56 -0.87
CA ALA A 237 -10.83 2.45 0.16
C ALA A 237 -11.44 2.26 1.57
N ASP A 238 -12.36 3.14 1.98
CA ASP A 238 -12.99 3.06 3.30
C ASP A 238 -13.90 1.83 3.45
N VAL A 239 -14.60 1.44 2.37
CA VAL A 239 -15.45 0.25 2.37
C VAL A 239 -14.62 -1.02 2.48
N TYR A 240 -13.50 -1.09 1.76
CA TYR A 240 -12.54 -2.18 1.84
C TYR A 240 -11.94 -2.27 3.24
N TRP A 241 -11.46 -1.13 3.77
CA TRP A 241 -10.88 -1.05 5.10
C TRP A 241 -11.85 -1.50 6.19
N ALA A 242 -13.10 -1.04 6.15
CA ALA A 242 -14.10 -1.46 7.12
C ALA A 242 -14.35 -2.98 7.08
N GLY A 243 -14.35 -3.57 5.89
CA GLY A 243 -14.43 -5.02 5.71
C GLY A 243 -13.21 -5.77 6.27
N ALA A 244 -12.01 -5.31 5.94
CA ALA A 244 -10.74 -5.85 6.42
C ALA A 244 -10.66 -5.82 7.95
N ALA A 245 -10.99 -4.68 8.56
CA ALA A 245 -10.97 -4.52 10.01
C ALA A 245 -11.97 -5.43 10.70
N ARG A 246 -13.23 -5.51 10.22
CA ARG A 246 -14.24 -6.42 10.78
C ARG A 246 -13.78 -7.88 10.74
N MET A 247 -13.22 -8.32 9.61
CA MET A 247 -12.76 -9.70 9.47
C MET A 247 -11.56 -10.01 10.36
N THR A 248 -10.63 -9.07 10.46
CA THR A 248 -9.43 -9.20 11.31
C THR A 248 -9.82 -9.28 12.78
N ILE A 249 -10.61 -8.32 13.28
CA ILE A 249 -11.06 -8.28 14.68
C ILE A 249 -11.93 -9.49 15.03
N LYS A 250 -12.77 -9.95 14.09
CA LYS A 250 -13.58 -11.16 14.29
C LYS A 250 -12.73 -12.42 14.38
N GLY A 251 -11.66 -12.51 13.59
CA GLY A 251 -10.76 -13.66 13.54
C GLY A 251 -9.81 -13.72 14.73
N ASP A 252 -9.31 -12.57 15.16
CA ASP A 252 -8.39 -12.44 16.28
C ASP A 252 -8.59 -11.07 16.98
N PRO A 253 -9.40 -11.01 18.05
CA PRO A 253 -9.60 -9.79 18.83
C PRO A 253 -8.35 -9.29 19.56
N GLU A 254 -7.34 -10.15 19.79
CA GLU A 254 -6.13 -9.78 20.53
C GLU A 254 -5.28 -8.74 19.77
N VAL A 255 -5.50 -8.57 18.47
CA VAL A 255 -4.89 -7.49 17.67
C VAL A 255 -5.09 -6.10 18.29
N LEU A 256 -6.17 -5.89 19.04
CA LEU A 256 -6.52 -4.61 19.65
C LEU A 256 -5.82 -4.34 20.99
N THR A 257 -5.08 -5.33 21.53
CA THR A 257 -4.41 -5.24 22.84
C THR A 257 -3.09 -4.50 22.80
#